data_AF-A0A2A2F641-F1
#
_entry.id   AF-A0A2A2F641-F1
#
_cell.length_a   1.000
_cell.length_b   1.000
_cell.length_c   1.000
_cell.angle_alpha   90.00
_cell.angle_beta   90.00
_cell.angle_gamma   90.00
#
_symmetry.space_group_name_H-M   'P 1'
#
loop_
_entity.id
_entity.type
_entity.pdbx_description
1 polymer ?
#
loop_
_entity_poly.entity_id
_entity_poly.type
_entity_poly.pdbx_seq_one_letter_code
_entity_poly.pdbx_strand_id
1 'polypeptide(L)'
;MREDVQDYYGRQLQGTQDLQTNACCDQAPPGWLKPILASLHDEVLSHYYGCGLVAPQLLEGARILDLGSGSGRDCYVLSKLVGAQGEVVGVDMTPEQLAIARRHQEYHREAFGHARSNVRFLEGYIEQLDELDLEDDYFDIVISNCVINLSPDKEKVLSEVQRVLKPGGEFYFSDVYADRRIPAHLKEDPVLYGECLSGALYWNDFENLARKTGFTDPRLVEDRPLTIENEAIEARLAPARFFSATYRLFKLPELEPHCEDYGQAVIYQGTIPGEEAVCRLDKHHHIERGRVFPVCGNTWMMLADTRFAEHFRFIGDFSTHFGIFEGCGTALPFGDPESGTEAASGSCC
;
A
#
# COMPACT_ATOMS: atom_id res chain seq x y z
N MET A 1 24.96 0.76 -1.90
CA MET A 1 23.54 0.72 -1.47
C MET A 1 22.71 -0.17 -2.39
N ARG A 2 22.47 0.17 -3.68
CA ARG A 2 21.73 -0.72 -4.61
C ARG A 2 22.32 -2.14 -4.68
N GLU A 3 23.63 -2.23 -4.93
CA GLU A 3 24.36 -3.52 -4.99
C GLU A 3 24.30 -4.27 -3.66
N ASP A 4 24.38 -3.57 -2.52
CA ASP A 4 24.32 -4.19 -1.20
C ASP A 4 22.95 -4.81 -0.93
N VAL A 5 21.85 -4.13 -1.30
CA VAL A 5 20.49 -4.65 -1.17
C VAL A 5 20.28 -5.83 -2.12
N GLN A 6 20.72 -5.71 -3.38
CA GLN A 6 20.60 -6.77 -4.37
C GLN A 6 21.37 -8.04 -3.95
N ASP A 7 22.59 -7.90 -3.42
CA ASP A 7 23.37 -9.03 -2.92
C ASP A 7 22.74 -9.64 -1.65
N TYR A 8 22.23 -8.79 -0.74
CA TYR A 8 21.55 -9.24 0.48
C TYR A 8 20.31 -10.10 0.17
N TYR A 9 19.39 -9.63 -0.68
CA TYR A 9 18.17 -10.37 -1.05
C TYR A 9 18.38 -11.46 -2.12
N GLY A 10 19.44 -11.36 -2.93
CA GLY A 10 19.73 -12.32 -3.99
C GLY A 10 20.60 -13.50 -3.56
N ARG A 11 21.51 -13.29 -2.60
CA ARG A 11 22.53 -14.30 -2.26
C ARG A 11 22.67 -14.58 -0.77
N GLN A 12 22.48 -13.58 0.09
CA GLN A 12 22.72 -13.75 1.53
C GLN A 12 21.50 -14.33 2.24
N LEU A 13 20.29 -13.85 1.93
CA LEU A 13 19.05 -14.41 2.45
C LEU A 13 18.73 -15.73 1.75
N GLN A 14 18.70 -16.84 2.50
CA GLN A 14 18.31 -18.17 2.01
C GLN A 14 16.98 -18.64 2.63
N GLY A 15 16.51 -17.99 3.69
CA GLY A 15 15.17 -18.16 4.24
C GLY A 15 14.81 -17.11 5.30
N THR A 16 13.57 -17.14 5.82
CA THR A 16 13.10 -16.18 6.83
C THR A 16 13.85 -16.26 8.17
N GLN A 17 14.62 -17.34 8.41
CA GLN A 17 15.45 -17.51 9.59
C GLN A 17 16.73 -16.64 9.57
N ASP A 18 17.09 -16.11 8.39
CA ASP A 18 18.28 -15.28 8.23
C ASP A 18 18.02 -13.80 8.59
N LEU A 19 16.74 -13.42 8.72
CA LEU A 19 16.32 -12.09 9.15
C LEU A 19 16.71 -11.83 10.61
N GLN A 20 17.26 -10.65 10.87
CA GLN A 20 17.74 -10.24 12.21
C GLN A 20 16.65 -9.61 13.07
N THR A 21 15.47 -9.34 12.49
CA THR A 21 14.31 -8.73 13.13
C THR A 21 13.00 -9.38 12.67
N ASN A 22 11.91 -9.18 13.43
CA ASN A 22 10.55 -9.56 13.01
C ASN A 22 9.84 -8.45 12.22
N ALA A 23 10.57 -7.41 11.77
CA ALA A 23 9.97 -6.35 10.95
C ALA A 23 9.26 -6.91 9.71
N CYS A 24 9.84 -7.97 9.11
CA CYS A 24 9.32 -8.63 7.91
C CYS A 24 8.44 -9.88 8.16
N CYS A 25 8.21 -10.30 9.41
CA CYS A 25 7.55 -11.57 9.73
C CYS A 25 6.54 -11.32 10.85
N ASP A 26 5.22 -11.52 10.68
CA ASP A 26 4.31 -11.83 11.83
C ASP A 26 2.80 -11.93 11.55
N GLN A 27 2.33 -12.43 10.40
CA GLN A 27 0.89 -12.67 10.25
C GLN A 27 0.53 -14.02 9.67
N ALA A 28 -0.24 -14.80 10.44
CA ALA A 28 -0.88 -16.01 9.95
C ALA A 28 -1.87 -15.62 8.84
N PRO A 29 -1.81 -16.25 7.65
CA PRO A 29 -2.66 -15.87 6.54
C PRO A 29 -4.14 -16.11 6.89
N PRO A 30 -5.05 -15.21 6.43
CA PRO A 30 -6.48 -15.39 6.66
C PRO A 30 -6.96 -16.71 6.03
N GLY A 31 -8.02 -17.28 6.59
CA GLY A 31 -8.49 -18.63 6.21
C GLY A 31 -8.78 -18.79 4.72
N TRP A 32 -9.29 -17.74 4.06
CA TRP A 32 -9.59 -17.74 2.63
C TRP A 32 -8.33 -17.79 1.74
N LEU A 33 -7.19 -17.30 2.23
CA LEU A 33 -5.94 -17.25 1.49
C LEU A 33 -5.19 -18.60 1.51
N LYS A 34 -5.38 -19.39 2.58
CA LYS A 34 -4.76 -20.72 2.76
C LYS A 34 -4.92 -21.66 1.56
N PRO A 35 -6.12 -21.87 0.97
CA PRO A 35 -6.26 -22.75 -0.20
C PRO A 35 -5.51 -22.22 -1.43
N ILE A 36 -5.39 -20.89 -1.59
CA ILE A 36 -4.62 -20.31 -2.70
C ILE A 36 -3.13 -20.56 -2.47
N LEU A 37 -2.62 -20.25 -1.28
CA LEU A 37 -1.22 -20.53 -0.93
C LEU A 37 -0.86 -22.02 -1.10
N ALA A 38 -1.77 -22.93 -0.75
CA ALA A 38 -1.55 -24.37 -0.93
C ALA A 38 -1.51 -24.80 -2.41
N SER A 39 -1.93 -23.95 -3.34
CA SER A 39 -1.85 -24.21 -4.78
C SER A 39 -0.61 -23.62 -5.45
N LEU A 40 0.20 -22.82 -4.73
CA LEU A 40 1.46 -22.29 -5.23
C LEU A 40 2.55 -23.37 -5.20
N HIS A 41 3.55 -23.22 -6.06
CA HIS A 41 4.70 -24.11 -6.09
C HIS A 41 5.59 -23.92 -4.85
N ASP A 42 6.05 -25.01 -4.23
CA ASP A 42 6.83 -24.98 -2.98
C ASP A 42 8.08 -24.08 -3.05
N GLU A 43 8.82 -24.12 -4.17
CA GLU A 43 10.01 -23.29 -4.38
C GLU A 43 9.69 -21.77 -4.41
N VAL A 44 8.50 -21.38 -4.87
CA VAL A 44 8.08 -19.97 -4.80
C VAL A 44 7.77 -19.59 -3.35
N LEU A 45 7.15 -20.49 -2.59
CA LEU A 45 6.79 -20.24 -1.19
C LEU A 45 8.02 -20.19 -0.27
N SER A 46 9.05 -20.99 -0.53
CA SER A 46 10.24 -21.08 0.32
C SER A 46 11.18 -19.87 0.19
N HIS A 47 11.09 -19.12 -0.91
CA HIS A 47 11.94 -17.96 -1.20
C HIS A 47 11.18 -16.63 -1.10
N TYR A 48 10.35 -16.48 -0.07
CA TYR A 48 9.56 -15.28 0.19
C TYR A 48 9.94 -14.60 1.51
N TYR A 49 10.06 -13.27 1.48
CA TYR A 49 10.60 -12.45 2.58
C TYR A 49 9.71 -11.27 2.99
N GLY A 50 8.38 -11.38 2.85
CA GLY A 50 7.44 -10.28 3.15
C GLY A 50 6.41 -10.54 4.26
N CYS A 51 5.65 -9.50 4.63
CA CYS A 51 4.80 -9.44 5.83
C CYS A 51 3.37 -10.02 5.71
N GLY A 52 3.12 -10.97 4.82
CA GLY A 52 1.76 -11.39 4.43
C GLY A 52 1.37 -10.87 3.05
N LEU A 53 0.11 -11.05 2.63
CA LEU A 53 -0.36 -10.57 1.32
C LEU A 53 -0.84 -9.13 1.45
N VAL A 54 -0.31 -8.22 0.62
CA VAL A 54 -0.79 -6.85 0.50
C VAL A 54 -1.66 -6.76 -0.75
N ALA A 55 -2.98 -6.78 -0.57
CA ALA A 55 -3.91 -6.70 -1.67
C ALA A 55 -5.21 -5.98 -1.26
N PRO A 56 -5.72 -5.05 -2.08
CA PRO A 56 -6.98 -4.39 -1.83
C PRO A 56 -8.18 -5.25 -2.24
N GLN A 57 -9.38 -4.72 -2.01
CA GLN A 57 -10.63 -5.31 -2.52
C GLN A 57 -10.74 -5.16 -4.06
N LEU A 58 -11.70 -5.87 -4.66
CA LEU A 58 -12.11 -5.70 -6.07
C LEU A 58 -10.95 -5.93 -7.06
N LEU A 59 -10.40 -7.15 -7.05
CA LEU A 59 -9.26 -7.53 -7.90
C LEU A 59 -9.67 -8.20 -9.21
N GLU A 60 -10.89 -8.74 -9.31
CA GLU A 60 -11.31 -9.52 -10.48
C GLU A 60 -11.19 -8.68 -11.77
N GLY A 61 -10.47 -9.21 -12.75
CA GLY A 61 -10.20 -8.54 -14.03
C GLY A 61 -9.18 -7.40 -13.99
N ALA A 62 -8.64 -7.05 -12.82
CA ALA A 62 -7.69 -5.95 -12.67
C ALA A 62 -6.33 -6.25 -13.31
N ARG A 63 -5.66 -5.19 -13.77
CA ARG A 63 -4.24 -5.21 -14.12
C ARG A 63 -3.43 -4.70 -12.94
N ILE A 64 -2.56 -5.55 -12.41
CA ILE A 64 -1.79 -5.29 -11.19
C ILE A 64 -0.30 -5.21 -11.52
N LEU A 65 0.38 -4.20 -10.99
CA LEU A 65 1.84 -4.13 -10.95
C LEU A 65 2.32 -4.38 -9.52
N ASP A 66 3.21 -5.33 -9.33
CA ASP A 66 3.83 -5.68 -8.06
C ASP A 66 5.29 -5.22 -8.03
N LEU A 67 5.61 -4.26 -7.16
CA LEU A 67 6.95 -3.72 -7.01
C LEU A 67 7.73 -4.53 -5.98
N GLY A 68 8.88 -5.08 -6.38
CA GLY A 68 9.68 -5.97 -5.53
C GLY A 68 9.09 -7.38 -5.46
N SER A 69 8.70 -7.92 -6.60
CA SER A 69 7.96 -9.19 -6.69
C SER A 69 8.71 -10.44 -6.21
N GLY A 70 10.04 -10.37 -6.06
CA GLY A 70 10.89 -11.47 -5.62
C GLY A 70 10.69 -12.74 -6.44
N SER A 71 10.54 -13.87 -5.76
CA SER A 71 10.24 -15.18 -6.37
C SER A 71 8.80 -15.30 -6.90
N GLY A 72 7.97 -14.26 -6.75
CA GLY A 72 6.65 -14.15 -7.36
C GLY A 72 5.48 -14.66 -6.53
N ARG A 73 5.65 -14.92 -5.22
CA ARG A 73 4.56 -15.41 -4.35
C ARG A 73 3.30 -14.55 -4.46
N ASP A 74 3.44 -13.25 -4.22
CA ASP A 74 2.29 -12.34 -4.21
C ASP A 74 1.74 -12.19 -5.63
N CYS A 75 2.60 -12.10 -6.65
CA CYS A 75 2.20 -12.15 -8.06
C CYS A 75 1.32 -13.38 -8.41
N TYR A 76 1.67 -14.57 -7.94
CA TYR A 76 0.90 -15.79 -8.22
C TYR A 76 -0.39 -15.89 -7.41
N VAL A 77 -0.40 -15.40 -6.17
CA VAL A 77 -1.65 -15.26 -5.42
C VAL A 77 -2.60 -14.31 -6.16
N LEU A 78 -2.10 -13.15 -6.58
CA LEU A 78 -2.87 -12.14 -7.30
C LEU A 78 -3.34 -12.65 -8.66
N SER A 79 -2.51 -13.42 -9.38
CA SER A 79 -2.90 -14.10 -10.62
C SER A 79 -4.19 -14.89 -10.47
N LYS A 80 -4.33 -15.61 -9.35
CA LYS A 80 -5.54 -16.36 -9.03
C LYS A 80 -6.72 -15.45 -8.70
N LEU A 81 -6.49 -14.35 -7.97
CA LEU A 81 -7.52 -13.42 -7.52
C LEU A 81 -8.07 -12.53 -8.63
N VAL A 82 -7.21 -12.06 -9.54
CA VAL A 82 -7.64 -11.28 -10.71
C VAL A 82 -8.32 -12.15 -11.77
N GLY A 83 -8.08 -13.47 -11.73
CA GLY A 83 -8.65 -14.43 -12.66
C GLY A 83 -8.08 -14.32 -14.08
N ALA A 84 -8.60 -15.15 -14.99
CA ALA A 84 -8.03 -15.33 -16.33
C ALA A 84 -8.13 -14.10 -17.26
N GLN A 85 -8.93 -13.08 -16.89
CA GLN A 85 -9.05 -11.82 -17.65
C GLN A 85 -8.19 -10.69 -17.09
N GLY A 86 -7.73 -10.81 -15.85
CA GLY A 86 -6.79 -9.85 -15.27
C GLY A 86 -5.36 -10.11 -15.70
N GLU A 87 -4.45 -9.25 -15.25
CA GLU A 87 -3.01 -9.34 -15.51
C GLU A 87 -2.23 -9.02 -14.24
N VAL A 88 -1.09 -9.68 -14.04
CA VAL A 88 -0.14 -9.33 -12.99
C VAL A 88 1.26 -9.20 -13.59
N VAL A 89 1.90 -8.07 -13.32
CA VAL A 89 3.27 -7.78 -13.72
C VAL A 89 4.11 -7.63 -12.46
N GLY A 90 5.11 -8.48 -12.29
CA GLY A 90 6.09 -8.33 -11.21
C GLY A 90 7.35 -7.62 -11.70
N VAL A 91 7.86 -6.65 -10.94
CA VAL A 91 9.18 -6.05 -11.16
C VAL A 91 10.10 -6.42 -10.00
N ASP A 92 11.30 -6.92 -10.30
CA ASP A 92 12.33 -7.13 -9.29
C ASP A 92 13.71 -6.84 -9.87
N MET A 93 14.65 -6.42 -9.02
CA MET A 93 16.03 -6.16 -9.44
C MET A 93 16.91 -7.41 -9.39
N THR A 94 16.44 -8.53 -8.85
CA THR A 94 17.26 -9.69 -8.49
C THR A 94 17.09 -10.83 -9.50
N PRO A 95 18.08 -11.11 -10.38
CA PRO A 95 17.95 -12.13 -11.41
C PRO A 95 17.68 -13.53 -10.85
N GLU A 96 18.26 -13.86 -9.70
CA GLU A 96 18.11 -15.15 -9.03
C GLU A 96 16.66 -15.38 -8.58
N GLN A 97 16.02 -14.36 -8.01
CA GLN A 97 14.60 -14.40 -7.60
C GLN A 97 13.68 -14.50 -8.83
N LEU A 98 13.95 -13.69 -9.85
CA LEU A 98 13.19 -13.71 -11.10
C LEU A 98 13.32 -15.05 -11.86
N ALA A 99 14.45 -15.73 -11.76
CA ALA A 99 14.62 -17.06 -12.35
C ALA A 99 13.66 -18.08 -11.71
N ILE A 100 13.48 -18.04 -10.38
CA ILE A 100 12.50 -18.86 -9.65
C ILE A 100 11.08 -18.46 -10.04
N ALA A 101 10.79 -17.16 -10.10
CA ALA A 101 9.48 -16.67 -10.51
C ALA A 101 9.12 -17.19 -11.91
N ARG A 102 9.97 -16.94 -12.91
CA ARG A 102 9.72 -17.25 -14.32
C ARG A 102 9.58 -18.75 -14.59
N ARG A 103 10.41 -19.60 -13.99
CA ARG A 103 10.36 -21.06 -14.24
C ARG A 103 9.06 -21.73 -13.79
N HIS A 104 8.32 -21.12 -12.86
CA HIS A 104 7.07 -21.64 -12.31
C HIS A 104 5.81 -21.01 -12.92
N GLN A 105 5.95 -20.16 -13.95
CA GLN A 105 4.79 -19.50 -14.58
C GLN A 105 3.80 -20.51 -15.16
N GLU A 106 4.31 -21.54 -15.84
CA GLU A 106 3.47 -22.55 -16.48
C GLU A 106 2.76 -23.44 -15.45
N TYR A 107 3.44 -23.80 -14.37
CA TYR A 107 2.84 -24.54 -13.26
C TYR A 107 1.61 -23.81 -12.72
N HIS A 108 1.73 -22.51 -12.41
CA HIS A 108 0.63 -21.74 -11.84
C HIS A 108 -0.49 -21.49 -12.88
N ARG A 109 -0.14 -21.27 -14.15
CA ARG A 109 -1.13 -21.21 -15.24
C ARG A 109 -2.01 -22.46 -15.27
N GLU A 110 -1.39 -23.65 -15.22
CA GLU A 110 -2.11 -24.93 -15.22
C GLU A 110 -2.91 -25.14 -13.94
N ALA A 111 -2.29 -24.93 -12.77
CA ALA A 111 -2.94 -25.07 -11.46
C ALA A 111 -4.18 -24.18 -11.31
N PHE A 112 -4.16 -22.98 -11.92
CA PHE A 112 -5.28 -22.05 -11.86
C PHE A 112 -6.31 -22.26 -12.99
N GLY A 113 -6.01 -23.12 -13.97
CA GLY A 113 -6.87 -23.41 -15.11
C GLY A 113 -6.92 -22.29 -16.15
N HIS A 114 -5.88 -21.46 -16.23
CA HIS A 114 -5.82 -20.35 -17.17
C HIS A 114 -5.41 -20.82 -18.56
N ALA A 115 -6.08 -20.35 -19.62
CA ALA A 115 -5.73 -20.71 -21.00
C ALA A 115 -4.35 -20.19 -21.42
N ARG A 116 -3.91 -19.08 -20.82
CA ARG A 116 -2.60 -18.45 -20.99
C ARG A 116 -2.14 -17.93 -19.64
N SER A 117 -0.82 -17.81 -19.43
CA SER A 117 -0.32 -17.12 -18.24
C SER A 117 -0.79 -15.67 -18.28
N ASN A 118 -1.37 -15.19 -17.18
CA ASN A 118 -1.68 -13.79 -16.94
C ASN A 118 -0.61 -13.12 -16.06
N VAL A 119 0.52 -13.78 -15.84
CA VAL A 119 1.65 -13.24 -15.07
C VAL A 119 2.86 -13.06 -15.99
N ARG A 120 3.53 -11.91 -15.88
CA ARG A 120 4.87 -11.67 -16.46
C ARG A 120 5.79 -10.99 -15.45
N PHE A 121 7.09 -11.19 -15.61
CA PHE A 121 8.11 -10.66 -14.70
C PHE A 121 9.17 -9.87 -15.45
N LEU A 122 9.40 -8.63 -15.02
CA LEU A 122 10.40 -7.71 -15.56
C LEU A 122 11.57 -7.56 -14.60
N GLU A 123 12.77 -7.48 -15.15
CA GLU A 123 13.98 -7.20 -14.39
C GLU A 123 14.25 -5.70 -14.44
N GLY A 124 14.36 -5.05 -13.29
CA GLY A 124 14.58 -3.61 -13.21
C GLY A 124 14.49 -3.04 -11.80
N TYR A 125 14.80 -1.76 -11.68
CA TYR A 125 14.66 -1.02 -10.43
C TYR A 125 13.28 -0.36 -10.35
N ILE A 126 12.69 -0.36 -9.16
CA ILE A 126 11.35 0.23 -8.93
C ILE A 126 11.34 1.75 -9.05
N GLU A 127 12.50 2.41 -8.94
CA GLU A 127 12.66 3.84 -9.26
C GLU A 127 12.98 4.12 -10.74
N GLN A 128 13.05 3.11 -11.61
CA GLN A 128 13.36 3.25 -13.04
C GLN A 128 12.34 2.49 -13.91
N LEU A 129 11.05 2.57 -13.55
CA LEU A 129 9.98 1.89 -14.31
C LEU A 129 9.82 2.44 -15.73
N ASP A 130 10.30 3.65 -15.99
CA ASP A 130 10.38 4.29 -17.31
C ASP A 130 11.43 3.66 -18.24
N GLU A 131 12.36 2.89 -17.69
CA GLU A 131 13.31 2.08 -18.47
C GLU A 131 12.73 0.71 -18.84
N LEU A 132 11.56 0.36 -18.30
CA LEU A 132 10.87 -0.90 -18.53
C LEU A 132 9.74 -0.73 -19.55
N ASP A 133 9.29 -1.85 -20.13
CA ASP A 133 8.15 -1.92 -21.05
C ASP A 133 6.82 -1.83 -20.29
N LEU A 134 6.57 -0.63 -19.73
CA LEU A 134 5.41 -0.26 -18.92
C LEU A 134 4.78 1.04 -19.44
N GLU A 135 3.58 0.92 -19.99
CA GLU A 135 2.81 2.04 -20.52
C GLU A 135 2.28 2.95 -19.40
N ASP A 136 2.13 4.25 -19.71
CA ASP A 136 1.41 5.20 -18.87
C ASP A 136 -0.07 4.79 -18.78
N ASP A 137 -0.73 5.11 -17.65
CA ASP A 137 -2.17 4.89 -17.47
C ASP A 137 -2.64 3.45 -17.79
N TYR A 138 -1.85 2.44 -17.43
CA TYR A 138 -2.12 1.06 -17.80
C TYR A 138 -2.67 0.20 -16.66
N PHE A 139 -2.17 0.39 -15.45
CA PHE A 139 -2.50 -0.45 -14.29
C PHE A 139 -3.69 0.10 -13.50
N ASP A 140 -4.57 -0.80 -13.06
CA ASP A 140 -5.68 -0.46 -12.18
C ASP A 140 -5.19 -0.35 -10.73
N ILE A 141 -4.24 -1.21 -10.36
CA ILE A 141 -3.68 -1.28 -9.01
C ILE A 141 -2.16 -1.46 -9.13
N VAL A 142 -1.42 -0.68 -8.35
CA VAL A 142 -0.01 -0.97 -8.05
C VAL A 142 0.05 -1.43 -6.60
N ILE A 143 0.85 -2.44 -6.31
CA ILE A 143 1.10 -2.90 -4.94
C ILE A 143 2.60 -2.93 -4.64
N SER A 144 2.90 -2.97 -3.35
CA SER A 144 4.26 -3.15 -2.83
C SER A 144 4.18 -3.66 -1.40
N ASN A 145 5.15 -4.46 -0.99
CA ASN A 145 5.25 -4.99 0.36
C ASN A 145 6.68 -4.85 0.90
N CYS A 146 6.90 -3.87 1.78
CA CYS A 146 8.17 -3.63 2.48
C CYS A 146 9.41 -3.35 1.60
N VAL A 147 9.24 -2.84 0.38
CA VAL A 147 10.38 -2.56 -0.54
C VAL A 147 10.68 -1.08 -0.78
N ILE A 148 9.73 -0.17 -0.55
CA ILE A 148 9.92 1.27 -0.88
C ILE A 148 11.01 1.88 0.00
N ASN A 149 11.11 1.42 1.25
CA ASN A 149 12.17 1.82 2.17
C ASN A 149 13.59 1.50 1.70
N LEU A 150 13.76 0.47 0.86
CA LEU A 150 15.03 0.06 0.27
C LEU A 150 15.38 0.85 -1.00
N SER A 151 14.45 1.63 -1.54
CA SER A 151 14.74 2.47 -2.70
C SER A 151 15.58 3.69 -2.29
N PRO A 152 16.65 4.02 -3.05
CA PRO A 152 17.42 5.24 -2.86
C PRO A 152 16.67 6.50 -3.31
N ASP A 153 15.66 6.38 -4.19
CA ASP A 153 14.89 7.51 -4.72
C ASP A 153 13.38 7.25 -4.61
N LYS A 154 12.86 7.42 -3.40
CA LYS A 154 11.44 7.23 -3.07
C LYS A 154 10.52 8.20 -3.81
N GLU A 155 11.02 9.40 -4.14
CA GLU A 155 10.24 10.39 -4.89
C GLU A 155 9.99 9.91 -6.32
N LYS A 156 11.04 9.40 -6.96
CA LYS A 156 10.94 8.82 -8.31
C LYS A 156 10.07 7.56 -8.31
N VAL A 157 10.15 6.69 -7.30
CA VAL A 157 9.23 5.54 -7.17
C VAL A 157 7.77 6.01 -7.17
N LEU A 158 7.39 6.95 -6.30
CA LEU A 158 6.00 7.42 -6.26
C LEU A 158 5.58 8.12 -7.56
N SER A 159 6.50 8.86 -8.20
CA SER A 159 6.24 9.51 -9.49
C SER A 159 5.99 8.50 -10.61
N GLU A 160 6.79 7.42 -10.67
CA GLU A 160 6.61 6.35 -11.65
C GLU A 160 5.34 5.54 -11.39
N VAL A 161 5.01 5.28 -10.12
CA VAL A 161 3.73 4.66 -9.75
C VAL A 161 2.56 5.53 -10.21
N GLN A 162 2.63 6.84 -10.00
CA GLN A 162 1.62 7.78 -10.49
C GLN A 162 1.51 7.69 -12.02
N ARG A 163 2.63 7.66 -12.74
CA ARG A 163 2.64 7.58 -14.22
C ARG A 163 1.92 6.33 -14.75
N VAL A 164 2.24 5.16 -14.22
CA VAL A 164 1.74 3.87 -14.75
C VAL A 164 0.31 3.54 -14.32
N LEU A 165 -0.19 4.16 -13.24
CA LEU A 165 -1.58 4.01 -12.80
C LEU A 165 -2.54 4.71 -13.76
N LYS A 166 -3.66 4.06 -14.08
CA LYS A 166 -4.82 4.70 -14.73
C LYS A 166 -5.40 5.83 -13.87
N PRO A 167 -6.08 6.82 -14.47
CA PRO A 167 -6.99 7.69 -13.72
C PRO A 167 -7.99 6.85 -12.92
N GLY A 168 -8.14 7.14 -11.62
CA GLY A 168 -8.96 6.34 -10.70
C GLY A 168 -8.31 5.04 -10.20
N GLY A 169 -7.11 4.71 -10.69
CA GLY A 169 -6.28 3.62 -10.18
C GLY A 169 -5.72 3.92 -8.79
N GLU A 170 -5.22 2.88 -8.12
CA GLU A 170 -4.69 3.02 -6.77
C GLU A 170 -3.33 2.37 -6.56
N PHE A 171 -2.50 3.01 -5.75
CA PHE A 171 -1.33 2.38 -5.14
C PHE A 171 -1.70 1.90 -3.74
N TYR A 172 -1.71 0.59 -3.53
CA TYR A 172 -2.07 -0.05 -2.26
C TYR A 172 -0.86 -0.84 -1.74
N PHE A 173 -0.23 -0.36 -0.67
CA PHE A 173 1.04 -0.92 -0.24
C PHE A 173 1.22 -0.88 1.27
N SER A 174 2.06 -1.78 1.77
CA SER A 174 2.47 -1.80 3.17
C SER A 174 3.96 -1.58 3.29
N ASP A 175 4.37 -0.76 4.25
CA ASP A 175 5.78 -0.53 4.55
C ASP A 175 6.00 -0.17 6.03
N VAL A 176 7.27 -0.03 6.41
CA VAL A 176 7.72 0.39 7.74
C VAL A 176 7.82 1.92 7.82
N TYR A 177 7.28 2.50 8.88
CA TYR A 177 7.34 3.93 9.15
C TYR A 177 7.86 4.20 10.54
N ALA A 178 8.53 5.34 10.70
CA ALA A 178 9.03 5.81 11.97
C ALA A 178 8.19 6.98 12.51
N ASP A 179 8.12 7.10 13.85
CA ASP A 179 7.52 8.26 14.52
C ASP A 179 8.36 9.55 14.40
N ARG A 180 9.60 9.42 13.91
CA ARG A 180 10.57 10.51 13.78
C ARG A 180 11.58 10.21 12.67
N ARG A 181 12.31 11.24 12.25
CA ARG A 181 13.39 11.10 11.25
C ARG A 181 14.56 10.29 11.82
N ILE A 182 14.97 9.25 11.11
CA ILE A 182 16.16 8.47 11.45
C ILE A 182 17.43 9.27 11.15
N PRO A 183 18.40 9.35 12.11
CA PRO A 183 19.70 10.00 11.89
C PRO A 183 20.44 9.47 10.66
N ALA A 184 21.05 10.37 9.88
CA ALA A 184 21.69 10.02 8.61
C ALA A 184 22.79 8.95 8.74
N HIS A 185 23.61 9.02 9.80
CA HIS A 185 24.69 8.04 10.03
C HIS A 185 24.19 6.60 10.25
N LEU A 186 22.93 6.41 10.66
CA LEU A 186 22.35 5.06 10.80
C LEU A 186 21.88 4.48 9.46
N LYS A 187 21.68 5.33 8.44
CA LYS A 187 21.34 4.90 7.07
C LYS A 187 22.53 4.28 6.34
N GLU A 188 23.74 4.59 6.80
CA GLU A 188 24.99 4.03 6.28
C GLU A 188 25.28 2.63 6.84
N ASP A 189 24.53 2.17 7.84
CA ASP A 189 24.64 0.81 8.36
C ASP A 189 23.88 -0.16 7.44
N PRO A 190 24.57 -1.11 6.79
CA PRO A 190 23.96 -2.02 5.81
C PRO A 190 22.98 -3.00 6.45
N VAL A 191 23.16 -3.38 7.72
CA VAL A 191 22.24 -4.28 8.42
C VAL A 191 20.94 -3.55 8.75
N LEU A 192 21.04 -2.34 9.33
CA LEU A 192 19.85 -1.55 9.64
C LEU A 192 19.07 -1.15 8.37
N TYR A 193 19.79 -0.94 7.27
CA TYR A 193 19.18 -0.61 5.98
C TYR A 193 18.51 -1.84 5.35
N GLY A 194 19.19 -2.99 5.34
CA GLY A 194 18.66 -4.25 4.82
C GLY A 194 17.44 -4.78 5.56
N GLU A 195 17.32 -4.50 6.86
CA GLU A 195 16.13 -4.83 7.67
C GLU A 195 14.97 -3.81 7.49
N CYS A 196 15.04 -2.92 6.49
CA CYS A 196 14.06 -1.86 6.21
C CYS A 196 13.85 -0.82 7.34
N LEU A 197 14.73 -0.79 8.36
CA LEU A 197 14.56 0.08 9.54
C LEU A 197 15.19 1.46 9.33
N SER A 198 16.46 1.55 8.96
CA SER A 198 17.13 2.87 8.81
C SER A 198 16.66 3.63 7.56
N GLY A 199 16.15 2.90 6.56
CA GLY A 199 15.50 3.44 5.37
C GLY A 199 14.09 3.97 5.60
N ALA A 200 13.46 3.63 6.74
CA ALA A 200 12.08 4.00 7.06
C ALA A 200 11.88 5.52 7.06
N LEU A 201 10.82 5.96 6.40
CA LEU A 201 10.42 7.37 6.43
C LEU A 201 9.73 7.71 7.76
N TYR A 202 9.98 8.93 8.23
CA TYR A 202 9.06 9.57 9.16
C TYR A 202 7.68 9.69 8.48
N TRP A 203 6.61 9.24 9.15
CA TRP A 203 5.28 9.17 8.54
C TRP A 203 4.83 10.46 7.86
N ASN A 204 5.09 11.62 8.46
CA ASN A 204 4.68 12.90 7.87
C ASN A 204 5.57 13.33 6.70
N ASP A 205 6.84 12.92 6.66
CA ASP A 205 7.68 13.15 5.47
C ASP A 205 7.17 12.30 4.30
N PHE A 206 6.70 11.08 4.57
CA PHE A 206 6.04 10.26 3.57
C PHE A 206 4.75 10.91 3.04
N GLU A 207 3.84 11.37 3.90
CA GLU A 207 2.60 12.02 3.44
C GLU A 207 2.88 13.25 2.56
N ASN A 208 3.86 14.07 2.96
CA ASN A 208 4.27 15.23 2.16
C ASN A 208 4.87 14.81 0.81
N LEU A 209 5.65 13.73 0.78
CA LEU A 209 6.23 13.20 -0.44
C LEU A 209 5.17 12.63 -1.40
N ALA A 210 4.19 11.90 -0.88
CA ALA A 210 3.05 11.39 -1.64
C ALA A 210 2.25 12.55 -2.26
N ARG A 211 1.94 13.59 -1.48
CA ARG A 211 1.26 14.79 -1.98
C ARG A 211 2.07 15.52 -3.06
N LYS A 212 3.38 15.67 -2.86
CA LYS A 212 4.30 16.28 -3.83
C LYS A 212 4.27 15.56 -5.19
N THR A 213 4.09 14.24 -5.19
CA THR A 213 4.12 13.38 -6.38
C THR A 213 2.74 13.17 -7.02
N GLY A 214 1.71 13.88 -6.54
CA GLY A 214 0.36 13.89 -7.12
C GLY A 214 -0.64 12.98 -6.42
N PHE A 215 -0.26 12.31 -5.32
CA PHE A 215 -1.21 11.60 -4.45
C PHE A 215 -1.70 12.53 -3.35
N THR A 216 -2.69 13.36 -3.69
CA THR A 216 -3.12 14.50 -2.85
C THR A 216 -3.69 14.10 -1.49
N ASP A 217 -4.30 12.92 -1.36
CA ASP A 217 -4.95 12.46 -0.13
C ASP A 217 -4.60 10.99 0.19
N PRO A 218 -3.39 10.72 0.74
CA PRO A 218 -3.00 9.38 1.16
C PRO A 218 -3.89 8.88 2.31
N ARG A 219 -4.44 7.67 2.20
CA ARG A 219 -5.32 7.09 3.23
C ARG A 219 -4.65 5.94 3.96
N LEU A 220 -4.52 6.06 5.27
CA LEU A 220 -4.08 4.98 6.15
C LEU A 220 -5.20 3.95 6.29
N VAL A 221 -4.94 2.70 5.87
CA VAL A 221 -5.92 1.61 5.91
C VAL A 221 -5.85 0.87 7.23
N GLU A 222 -4.64 0.49 7.63
CA GLU A 222 -4.36 -0.19 8.89
C GLU A 222 -2.91 0.06 9.30
N ASP A 223 -2.64 -0.10 10.60
CA ASP A 223 -1.29 -0.01 11.15
C ASP A 223 -1.17 -0.87 12.40
N ARG A 224 0.08 -1.23 12.70
CA ARG A 224 0.46 -1.88 13.94
C ARG A 224 1.84 -1.40 14.39
N PRO A 225 2.11 -1.31 15.71
CA PRO A 225 3.47 -1.17 16.20
C PRO A 225 4.33 -2.34 15.74
N LEU A 226 5.58 -2.05 15.38
CA LEU A 226 6.62 -3.05 15.15
C LEU A 226 7.53 -3.16 16.36
N THR A 227 7.75 -4.38 16.80
CA THR A 227 8.90 -4.73 17.65
C THR A 227 10.09 -5.03 16.75
N ILE A 228 11.31 -4.94 17.28
CA ILE A 228 12.54 -5.30 16.56
C ILE A 228 13.07 -6.63 17.13
N GLU A 229 12.78 -6.92 18.40
CA GLU A 229 13.15 -8.16 19.11
C GLU A 229 14.66 -8.44 19.10
N ASN A 230 15.46 -7.38 18.93
CA ASN A 230 16.91 -7.40 18.98
C ASN A 230 17.38 -6.20 19.80
N GLU A 231 17.75 -6.44 21.06
CA GLU A 231 18.11 -5.37 22.02
C GLU A 231 19.26 -4.48 21.52
N ALA A 232 20.22 -5.04 20.78
CA ALA A 232 21.35 -4.29 20.25
C ALA A 232 20.91 -3.33 19.13
N ILE A 233 20.00 -3.77 18.25
CA ILE A 233 19.43 -2.93 17.19
C ILE A 233 18.49 -1.87 17.81
N GLU A 234 17.65 -2.26 18.76
CA GLU A 234 16.74 -1.36 19.47
C GLU A 234 17.50 -0.24 20.18
N ALA A 235 18.59 -0.55 20.89
CA ALA A 235 19.42 0.45 21.57
C ALA A 235 20.03 1.47 20.60
N ARG A 236 20.35 1.06 19.37
CA ARG A 236 20.91 1.93 18.34
C ARG A 236 19.87 2.84 17.68
N LEU A 237 18.64 2.35 17.53
CA LEU A 237 17.53 3.09 16.92
C LEU A 237 16.72 3.90 17.93
N ALA A 238 16.90 3.65 19.23
CA ALA A 238 16.25 4.42 20.29
C ALA A 238 16.52 5.92 20.14
N PRO A 239 15.50 6.78 20.39
CA PRO A 239 14.15 6.47 20.87
C PRO A 239 13.10 6.36 19.74
N ALA A 240 13.51 6.03 18.51
CA ALA A 240 12.56 5.88 17.40
C ALA A 240 11.61 4.70 17.62
N ARG A 241 10.35 4.90 17.26
CA ARG A 241 9.33 3.84 17.25
C ARG A 241 8.94 3.53 15.82
N PHE A 242 8.77 2.25 15.53
CA PHE A 242 8.43 1.77 14.19
C PHE A 242 7.02 1.21 14.13
N PHE A 243 6.41 1.35 12.96
CA PHE A 243 5.07 0.90 12.67
C PHE A 243 5.05 0.25 11.29
N SER A 244 4.34 -0.86 11.15
CA SER A 244 3.96 -1.39 9.85
C SER A 244 2.62 -0.76 9.53
N ALA A 245 2.52 -0.10 8.39
CA ALA A 245 1.30 0.58 7.98
C ALA A 245 0.99 0.28 6.51
N THR A 246 -0.29 0.08 6.24
CA THR A 246 -0.83 -0.10 4.90
C THR A 246 -1.51 1.20 4.48
N TYR A 247 -1.07 1.75 3.35
CA TYR A 247 -1.66 2.94 2.76
C TYR A 247 -2.33 2.61 1.43
N ARG A 248 -3.36 3.41 1.10
CA ARG A 248 -3.94 3.48 -0.24
C ARG A 248 -3.89 4.90 -0.77
N LEU A 249 -3.39 5.05 -1.99
CA LEU A 249 -3.15 6.33 -2.66
C LEU A 249 -3.84 6.29 -4.03
N PHE A 250 -4.92 7.05 -4.20
CA PHE A 250 -5.65 7.10 -5.47
C PHE A 250 -5.03 8.11 -6.44
N LYS A 251 -4.94 7.74 -7.73
CA LYS A 251 -4.60 8.68 -8.81
C LYS A 251 -5.86 9.41 -9.25
N LEU A 252 -6.21 10.46 -8.51
CA LEU A 252 -7.34 11.34 -8.78
C LEU A 252 -6.86 12.80 -8.67
N PRO A 253 -6.60 13.48 -9.80
CA PRO A 253 -6.02 14.84 -9.79
C PRO A 253 -6.95 15.89 -9.21
N GLU A 254 -8.26 15.62 -9.12
CA GLU A 254 -9.28 16.52 -8.58
C GLU A 254 -9.36 16.50 -7.04
N LEU A 255 -8.66 15.59 -6.36
CA LEU A 255 -8.66 15.54 -4.89
C LEU A 255 -8.06 16.81 -4.29
N GLU A 256 -8.67 17.27 -3.20
CA GLU A 256 -8.25 18.45 -2.45
C GLU A 256 -7.31 18.05 -1.28
N PRO A 257 -6.40 18.93 -0.83
CA PRO A 257 -5.50 18.63 0.28
C PRO A 257 -6.22 18.45 1.63
N HIS A 258 -7.42 19.03 1.75
CA HIS A 258 -8.28 19.00 2.92
C HIS A 258 -9.61 18.31 2.59
N CYS A 259 -10.28 17.81 3.62
CA CYS A 259 -11.60 17.20 3.47
C CYS A 259 -12.66 18.29 3.44
N GLU A 260 -13.11 18.66 2.25
CA GLU A 260 -14.16 19.66 2.03
C GLU A 260 -15.56 19.03 2.06
N ASP A 261 -16.54 19.77 2.59
CA ASP A 261 -17.93 19.37 2.72
C ASP A 261 -18.78 19.99 1.61
N TYR A 262 -19.45 19.12 0.85
CA TYR A 262 -20.43 19.49 -0.18
C TYR A 262 -21.83 18.93 0.14
N GLY A 263 -22.06 18.49 1.39
CA GLY A 263 -23.34 17.91 1.84
C GLY A 263 -23.59 16.52 1.26
N GLN A 264 -22.51 15.80 0.90
CA GLN A 264 -22.57 14.54 0.19
C GLN A 264 -22.70 13.34 1.14
N ALA A 265 -23.34 12.29 0.64
CA ALA A 265 -23.41 11.01 1.32
C ALA A 265 -23.41 9.85 0.32
N VAL A 266 -23.06 8.67 0.82
CA VAL A 266 -23.09 7.42 0.05
C VAL A 266 -23.90 6.36 0.77
N ILE A 267 -24.39 5.38 0.01
CA ILE A 267 -24.99 4.15 0.53
C ILE A 267 -24.26 2.97 -0.09
N TYR A 268 -23.58 2.18 0.75
CA TYR A 268 -22.93 0.95 0.31
C TYR A 268 -23.97 -0.14 -0.01
N GLN A 269 -23.83 -0.79 -1.17
CA GLN A 269 -24.79 -1.77 -1.66
C GLN A 269 -24.55 -3.20 -1.14
N GLY A 270 -23.38 -3.48 -0.55
CA GLY A 270 -23.04 -4.81 -0.03
C GLY A 270 -22.58 -5.80 -1.10
N THR A 271 -22.01 -5.30 -2.20
CA THR A 271 -21.67 -6.09 -3.39
C THR A 271 -20.17 -6.35 -3.56
N ILE A 272 -19.32 -5.86 -2.65
CA ILE A 272 -17.88 -6.17 -2.66
C ILE A 272 -17.70 -7.55 -2.01
N PRO A 273 -17.11 -8.54 -2.71
CA PRO A 273 -16.89 -9.87 -2.16
C PRO A 273 -16.05 -9.85 -0.88
N GLY A 274 -16.51 -10.54 0.16
CA GLY A 274 -15.84 -10.59 1.47
C GLY A 274 -16.10 -9.38 2.37
N GLU A 275 -16.76 -8.33 1.84
CA GLU A 275 -17.14 -7.12 2.56
C GLU A 275 -18.65 -6.84 2.43
N GLU A 276 -19.49 -7.88 2.39
CA GLU A 276 -20.92 -7.73 2.10
C GLU A 276 -21.66 -6.90 3.16
N ALA A 277 -21.18 -6.90 4.41
CA ALA A 277 -21.80 -6.19 5.52
C ALA A 277 -21.29 -4.74 5.68
N VAL A 278 -19.98 -4.54 5.53
CA VAL A 278 -19.29 -3.26 5.79
C VAL A 278 -18.14 -3.13 4.81
N CYS A 279 -18.13 -2.06 4.02
CA CYS A 279 -16.98 -1.67 3.21
C CYS A 279 -15.97 -0.93 4.09
N ARG A 280 -14.72 -1.39 4.11
CA ARG A 280 -13.61 -0.72 4.80
C ARG A 280 -12.73 -0.04 3.77
N LEU A 281 -12.99 1.24 3.54
CA LEU A 281 -12.19 2.02 2.59
C LEU A 281 -10.83 2.38 3.20
N ASP A 282 -10.82 2.83 4.46
CA ASP A 282 -9.62 3.17 5.21
C ASP A 282 -9.90 3.04 6.72
N LYS A 283 -8.94 3.41 7.58
CA LYS A 283 -9.05 3.29 9.04
C LYS A 283 -10.22 4.08 9.65
N HIS A 284 -10.77 5.07 8.93
CA HIS A 284 -11.84 5.94 9.39
C HIS A 284 -13.19 5.65 8.71
N HIS A 285 -13.19 5.10 7.49
CA HIS A 285 -14.37 4.90 6.67
C HIS A 285 -14.84 3.44 6.67
N HIS A 286 -15.66 3.11 7.66
CA HIS A 286 -16.36 1.83 7.78
C HIS A 286 -17.84 2.00 7.40
N ILE A 287 -18.18 1.70 6.14
CA ILE A 287 -19.49 2.03 5.56
C ILE A 287 -20.39 0.80 5.58
N GLU A 288 -21.35 0.80 6.51
CA GLU A 288 -22.34 -0.28 6.67
C GLU A 288 -23.30 -0.36 5.47
N ARG A 289 -23.59 -1.58 5.02
CA ARG A 289 -24.52 -1.82 3.91
C ARG A 289 -25.89 -1.19 4.19
N GLY A 290 -26.40 -0.46 3.21
CA GLY A 290 -27.76 0.10 3.23
C GLY A 290 -27.93 1.33 4.14
N ARG A 291 -26.88 1.74 4.86
CA ARG A 291 -26.89 2.94 5.69
C ARG A 291 -26.44 4.15 4.87
N VAL A 292 -27.13 5.28 5.04
CA VAL A 292 -26.65 6.57 4.54
C VAL A 292 -25.44 6.98 5.37
N PHE A 293 -24.32 7.23 4.69
CA PHE A 293 -23.05 7.57 5.30
C PHE A 293 -22.53 8.89 4.72
N PRO A 294 -22.51 9.99 5.50
CA PRO A 294 -21.95 11.27 5.06
C PRO A 294 -20.46 11.14 4.71
N VAL A 295 -20.02 11.81 3.65
CA VAL A 295 -18.63 11.78 3.20
C VAL A 295 -18.18 13.17 2.73
N CYS A 296 -16.88 13.45 2.86
CA CYS A 296 -16.27 14.62 2.24
C CYS A 296 -16.13 14.44 0.71
N GLY A 297 -15.85 15.53 0.01
CA GLY A 297 -15.66 15.55 -1.45
C GLY A 297 -14.62 14.55 -1.94
N ASN A 298 -13.47 14.45 -1.26
CA ASN A 298 -12.43 13.47 -1.60
C ASN A 298 -12.93 12.04 -1.51
N THR A 299 -13.57 11.65 -0.41
CA THR A 299 -14.08 10.30 -0.24
C THR A 299 -15.21 9.99 -1.22
N TRP A 300 -16.03 10.98 -1.56
CA TRP A 300 -17.01 10.85 -2.64
C TRP A 300 -16.32 10.48 -3.96
N MET A 301 -15.29 11.23 -4.38
CA MET A 301 -14.54 10.96 -5.62
C MET A 301 -13.79 9.62 -5.58
N MET A 302 -13.15 9.28 -4.46
CA MET A 302 -12.50 7.97 -4.28
C MET A 302 -13.45 6.80 -4.45
N LEU A 303 -14.74 6.99 -4.15
CA LEU A 303 -15.77 5.97 -4.35
C LEU A 303 -16.40 6.05 -5.74
N ALA A 304 -16.66 7.25 -6.26
CA ALA A 304 -17.41 7.47 -7.51
C ALA A 304 -16.56 7.34 -8.78
N ASP A 305 -15.29 7.73 -8.72
CA ASP A 305 -14.41 7.87 -9.88
C ASP A 305 -13.36 6.74 -9.95
N THR A 306 -13.64 5.63 -9.27
CA THR A 306 -12.77 4.45 -9.22
C THR A 306 -13.60 3.18 -9.41
N ARG A 307 -12.95 2.01 -9.34
CA ARG A 307 -13.64 0.70 -9.40
C ARG A 307 -14.68 0.48 -8.28
N PHE A 308 -14.74 1.35 -7.26
CA PHE A 308 -15.74 1.26 -6.21
C PHE A 308 -17.13 1.74 -6.66
N ALA A 309 -17.24 2.49 -7.77
CA ALA A 309 -18.45 3.25 -8.13
C ALA A 309 -19.72 2.39 -8.18
N GLU A 310 -19.64 1.21 -8.79
CA GLU A 310 -20.78 0.31 -8.95
C GLU A 310 -21.28 -0.30 -7.62
N HIS A 311 -20.50 -0.18 -6.54
CA HIS A 311 -20.81 -0.71 -5.22
C HIS A 311 -21.52 0.29 -4.32
N PHE A 312 -21.70 1.54 -4.77
CA PHE A 312 -22.28 2.62 -3.98
C PHE A 312 -23.41 3.33 -4.72
N ARG A 313 -24.34 3.90 -3.94
CA ARG A 313 -25.26 4.93 -4.41
C ARG A 313 -24.83 6.26 -3.84
N PHE A 314 -24.86 7.30 -4.67
CA PHE A 314 -24.36 8.62 -4.33
C PHE A 314 -25.53 9.59 -4.12
N ILE A 315 -25.41 10.45 -3.11
CA ILE A 315 -26.38 11.46 -2.72
C ILE A 315 -25.65 12.81 -2.67
N GLY A 316 -26.24 13.83 -3.29
CA GLY A 316 -25.64 15.16 -3.40
C GLY A 316 -24.72 15.30 -4.63
N ASP A 317 -24.19 16.50 -4.80
CA ASP A 317 -23.26 16.89 -5.86
C ASP A 317 -22.32 17.99 -5.33
N PHE A 318 -21.45 18.52 -6.18
CA PHE A 318 -20.48 19.57 -5.82
C PHE A 318 -21.02 21.00 -6.02
N SER A 319 -22.34 21.20 -6.14
CA SER A 319 -22.91 22.51 -6.49
C SER A 319 -22.87 23.54 -5.34
N THR A 320 -22.79 23.08 -4.09
CA THR A 320 -22.77 23.92 -2.89
C THR A 320 -21.68 23.46 -1.94
N HIS A 321 -20.79 24.36 -1.55
CA HIS A 321 -19.72 24.11 -0.58
C HIS A 321 -20.16 24.61 0.81
N PHE A 322 -19.95 23.78 1.83
CA PHE A 322 -20.34 24.03 3.22
C PHE A 322 -19.13 24.28 4.15
N GLY A 323 -17.90 24.25 3.62
CA GLY A 323 -16.67 24.41 4.39
C GLY A 323 -15.96 23.09 4.65
N ILE A 324 -15.24 23.00 5.78
CA ILE A 324 -14.50 21.79 6.16
C ILE A 324 -15.45 20.71 6.66
N PHE A 325 -15.27 19.49 6.16
CA PHE A 325 -16.01 18.33 6.63
C PHE A 325 -15.64 17.99 8.09
N GLU A 326 -16.66 17.91 8.94
CA GLU A 326 -16.47 17.65 10.37
C GLU A 326 -15.78 16.30 10.62
N GLY A 327 -14.87 16.26 11.60
CA GLY A 327 -14.16 15.03 11.99
C GLY A 327 -12.88 14.73 11.20
N CYS A 328 -12.53 15.54 10.20
CA CYS A 328 -11.29 15.37 9.41
C CYS A 328 -10.08 16.16 9.95
N GLY A 329 -10.08 16.53 11.23
CA GLY A 329 -8.90 17.07 11.92
C GLY A 329 -8.49 18.50 11.56
N THR A 330 -9.21 19.17 10.67
CA THR A 330 -8.99 20.59 10.33
C THR A 330 -10.08 21.44 11.01
N ALA A 331 -9.68 22.46 11.77
CA ALA A 331 -10.61 23.35 12.47
C ALA A 331 -10.75 24.69 11.73
N LEU A 332 -11.93 25.31 11.80
CA LEU A 332 -12.15 26.67 11.28
C LEU A 332 -11.20 27.65 11.99
N PRO A 333 -10.33 28.39 11.27
CA PRO A 333 -9.32 29.25 11.90
C PRO A 333 -9.91 30.54 12.48
N PHE A 334 -11.15 30.88 12.15
CA PHE A 334 -11.86 32.06 12.63
C PHE A 334 -12.84 31.63 13.73
N GLY A 335 -12.71 32.23 14.92
CA GLY A 335 -13.70 32.05 15.98
C GLY A 335 -14.88 32.99 15.77
N ASP A 336 -16.09 32.47 15.97
CA ASP A 336 -17.26 33.33 16.16
C ASP A 336 -17.19 33.96 17.57
N PRO A 337 -17.45 35.28 17.74
CA PRO A 337 -17.47 35.89 19.06
C PRO A 337 -18.52 35.30 20.02
N GLU A 338 -19.47 34.53 19.50
CA GLU A 338 -20.60 33.98 20.27
C GLU A 338 -20.49 32.48 20.60
N SER A 339 -19.48 31.75 20.10
CA SER A 339 -19.24 30.36 20.51
C SER A 339 -18.27 30.31 21.70
N GLY A 340 -18.78 30.70 22.86
CA GLY A 340 -18.13 30.46 24.15
C GLY A 340 -18.14 28.97 24.48
N THR A 341 -17.18 28.22 23.97
CA THR A 341 -16.79 26.92 24.54
C THR A 341 -15.37 27.04 25.05
N GLU A 342 -15.26 26.92 26.38
CA GLU A 342 -14.03 26.93 27.15
C GLU A 342 -12.97 26.02 26.51
N ALA A 343 -11.95 26.63 25.92
CA ALA A 343 -10.66 25.99 25.81
C ALA A 343 -10.19 25.75 27.24
N ALA A 344 -10.28 24.49 27.69
CA ALA A 344 -9.73 24.05 28.96
C ALA A 344 -8.21 24.28 28.95
N SER A 345 -7.80 25.45 29.40
CA SER A 345 -6.47 25.76 29.87
C SER A 345 -6.21 24.94 31.12
N GLY A 346 -5.70 23.72 30.94
CA GLY A 346 -5.13 22.94 32.04
C GLY A 346 -3.77 23.52 32.44
N SER A 347 -3.76 24.51 33.33
CA SER A 347 -2.55 24.97 34.02
C SER A 347 -2.60 24.56 35.50
N CYS A 348 -1.54 23.87 35.93
CA CYS A 348 -0.96 23.78 37.28
C CYS A 348 -1.84 23.40 38.50
N CYS A 349 -1.44 22.29 39.14
CA CYS A 349 -1.06 22.25 40.56
C CYS A 349 0.15 21.34 40.73
#